data_AF-A0A1Y4DCQ5-F1
#
_entry.id   AF-A0A1Y4DCQ5-F1
#
_cell.length_a   1.000
_cell.length_b   1.000
_cell.length_c   1.000
_cell.angle_alpha   90.00
_cell.angle_beta   90.00
_cell.angle_gamma   90.00
#
_symmetry.space_group_name_H-M   'P 1'
#
loop_
_entity.id
_entity.type
_entity.pdbx_description
1 polymer ?
#
loop_
_entity_poly.entity_id
_entity_poly.type
_entity_poly.pdbx_seq_one_letter_code
_entity_poly.pdbx_strand_id
1 'polypeptide(L)'
;MRKIFISLFIFMFAFPGAAMAQGKSKMITSTVKATTEKSVSGLKKVPLETSLPKLKIVAPAAGTLRQAPVVPNMTKAAILEKLQELQQEVNSLRKANIELQASATSNAIPSDAYIFQSRETNDMSVRSNLFSGSVFSIEYNGKKEVYGVVAAHAIAGDPLEKYSLHKTFTAIIYKNGLQKLVPVEVVAVSPQSMLDIALVKFPAEIEPLLLPYRLGDITDEINLISKGFSGPVPTAVTNREIIACTPLSIRTTMPLERMARPGLCGSAVLNSKNELVGIHTGSIYSTAGEEADIAYATPSYYLKNLVEAYHNPGKGTFPFIVNGQKIADFAIEEYVTHLSLSDANNHMLWQLQVPSKLPYSKLQEALENYPQAKFLQITTRHASWTEDGYAFVENRTKTDRNKKTTYTYDLQEQKLLTAFQSVYNPTFRQRKTIKIYPQL
;
A
#
# COMPACT_ATOMS: atom_id res chain seq x y z
N MET A 1 46.49 -49.26 20.38
CA MET A 1 47.88 -48.77 20.32
C MET A 1 48.05 -47.92 19.08
N ARG A 2 48.51 -46.68 19.29
CA ARG A 2 48.70 -45.63 18.28
C ARG A 2 49.89 -45.95 17.38
N LYS A 3 49.79 -45.68 16.08
CA LYS A 3 50.89 -45.12 15.29
C LYS A 3 50.37 -44.01 14.39
N ILE A 4 50.93 -42.84 14.67
CA ILE A 4 50.70 -41.54 14.06
C ILE A 4 51.63 -41.47 12.84
N PHE A 5 51.11 -41.09 11.67
CA PHE A 5 51.93 -40.67 10.54
C PHE A 5 51.75 -39.16 10.35
N ILE A 6 52.83 -38.44 10.64
CA ILE A 6 53.03 -37.02 10.36
C ILE A 6 53.78 -36.96 9.03
N SER A 7 53.22 -36.31 8.03
CA SER A 7 53.98 -35.83 6.88
C SER A 7 53.92 -34.32 6.85
N LEU A 8 55.10 -33.77 7.12
CA LEU A 8 55.51 -32.38 7.10
C LEU A 8 55.92 -32.03 5.65
N PHE A 9 55.42 -30.93 5.10
CA PHE A 9 56.03 -30.28 3.93
C PHE A 9 56.06 -28.77 4.20
N ILE A 10 57.26 -28.19 4.17
CA ILE A 10 57.56 -26.76 4.37
C ILE A 10 58.48 -26.31 3.21
N PHE A 11 58.42 -25.01 2.91
CA PHE A 11 59.30 -24.15 2.08
C PHE A 11 58.91 -24.05 0.58
N MET A 12 58.81 -22.87 -0.08
CA MET A 12 59.02 -21.47 0.32
C MET A 12 58.52 -20.47 -0.77
N PHE A 13 58.22 -19.23 -0.33
CA PHE A 13 58.13 -17.90 -0.97
C PHE A 13 58.01 -17.67 -2.50
N ALA A 14 57.05 -16.80 -2.87
CA ALA A 14 57.33 -15.48 -3.47
C ALA A 14 56.15 -14.50 -3.24
N PHE A 15 56.44 -13.36 -2.59
CA PHE A 15 55.63 -12.13 -2.57
C PHE A 15 56.07 -11.20 -3.73
N PRO A 16 55.20 -10.29 -4.19
CA PRO A 16 55.27 -8.90 -3.73
C PRO A 16 53.85 -8.41 -3.34
N GLY A 17 53.62 -7.52 -2.38
CA GLY A 17 54.39 -6.35 -1.98
C GLY A 17 53.50 -5.12 -2.25
N ALA A 18 52.72 -4.69 -1.26
CA ALA A 18 52.14 -3.34 -1.23
C ALA A 18 51.98 -2.90 0.23
N ALA A 19 52.77 -1.89 0.56
CA ALA A 19 52.94 -1.34 1.90
C ALA A 19 51.69 -0.60 2.39
N MET A 20 51.41 -0.78 3.68
CA MET A 20 50.55 0.12 4.45
C MET A 20 51.30 1.43 4.76
N ALA A 21 50.62 2.56 4.57
CA ALA A 21 50.93 3.79 5.27
C ALA A 21 49.67 4.24 6.03
N GLN A 22 49.72 4.09 7.36
CA GLN A 22 48.78 4.69 8.29
C GLN A 22 49.05 6.19 8.39
N GLY A 23 48.10 7.01 7.95
CA GLY A 23 48.04 8.44 8.23
C GLY A 23 46.75 8.75 9.00
N LYS A 24 46.90 9.15 10.27
CA LYS A 24 45.80 9.64 11.12
C LYS A 24 45.14 10.86 10.46
N SER A 25 43.82 10.81 10.22
CA SER A 25 43.03 12.01 9.91
C SER A 25 42.08 12.33 11.07
N LYS A 26 42.26 13.55 11.59
CA LYS A 26 41.45 14.15 12.66
C LYS A 26 40.02 14.41 12.14
N MET A 27 39.03 14.14 13.00
CA MET A 27 37.70 14.72 12.88
C MET A 27 37.83 16.25 12.73
N ILE A 28 37.31 16.78 11.63
CA ILE A 28 36.95 18.20 11.51
C ILE A 28 35.44 18.24 11.41
N THR A 29 34.82 18.69 12.49
CA THR A 29 33.47 19.22 12.56
C THR A 29 33.39 20.45 11.67
N SER A 30 32.66 20.39 10.55
CA SER A 30 32.29 21.59 9.80
C SER A 30 30.91 22.06 10.25
N THR A 31 30.93 22.89 11.28
CA THR A 31 29.89 23.88 11.57
C THR A 31 29.85 24.88 10.42
N VAL A 32 28.75 25.00 9.69
CA VAL A 32 28.52 26.16 8.81
C VAL A 32 27.47 27.04 9.48
N LYS A 33 28.00 28.09 10.11
CA LYS A 33 27.26 29.26 10.57
C LYS A 33 26.67 30.03 9.39
N ALA A 34 25.50 30.59 9.64
CA ALA A 34 24.93 31.69 8.90
C ALA A 34 25.87 32.92 8.86
N THR A 35 26.01 33.55 7.69
CA THR A 35 26.00 35.01 7.56
C THR A 35 25.70 35.47 6.12
N THR A 36 24.65 36.30 6.01
CA THR A 36 24.50 37.55 5.21
C THR A 36 24.72 37.60 3.69
N GLU A 37 23.61 37.92 3.02
CA GLU A 37 23.39 39.11 2.19
C GLU A 37 24.51 39.58 1.24
N LYS A 38 24.24 39.42 -0.06
CA LYS A 38 24.39 40.53 -1.02
C LYS A 38 23.41 40.39 -2.19
N SER A 39 22.62 41.43 -2.32
CA SER A 39 21.71 41.84 -3.38
C SER A 39 22.08 41.42 -4.82
N VAL A 40 21.10 40.91 -5.56
CA VAL A 40 20.89 41.30 -6.96
C VAL A 40 19.40 41.62 -7.14
N SER A 41 19.13 42.91 -7.20
CA SER A 41 17.92 43.53 -7.67
C SER A 41 17.71 43.28 -9.17
N GLY A 42 16.47 43.06 -9.59
CA GLY A 42 16.07 43.38 -10.97
C GLY A 42 15.34 42.29 -11.75
N LEU A 43 14.20 41.80 -11.27
CA LEU A 43 13.16 41.29 -12.16
C LEU A 43 11.81 41.83 -11.68
N LYS A 44 11.22 42.71 -12.48
CA LYS A 44 9.87 43.25 -12.31
C LYS A 44 8.87 42.09 -12.24
N LYS A 45 8.24 41.90 -11.08
CA LYS A 45 7.04 41.06 -10.94
C LYS A 45 5.83 41.84 -11.47
N VAL A 46 5.20 41.29 -12.50
CA VAL A 46 3.81 41.60 -12.87
C VAL A 46 2.90 41.05 -11.76
N PRO A 47 1.97 41.82 -11.18
CA PRO A 47 0.99 41.26 -10.24
C PRO A 47 -0.06 40.49 -11.04
N LEU A 48 -0.20 39.20 -10.72
CA LEU A 48 -1.36 38.41 -11.13
C LEU A 48 -2.49 38.72 -10.13
N GLU A 49 -3.49 39.47 -10.55
CA GLU A 49 -4.73 39.62 -9.80
C GLU A 49 -5.50 38.29 -9.80
N THR A 50 -5.55 37.62 -8.65
CA THR A 50 -6.57 36.61 -8.36
C THR A 50 -7.32 37.04 -7.11
N SER A 51 -8.34 37.87 -7.29
CA SER A 51 -9.33 38.21 -6.28
C SER A 51 -10.49 37.20 -6.34
N LEU A 52 -10.40 36.14 -5.54
CA LEU A 52 -11.60 35.45 -5.05
C LEU A 52 -11.87 35.98 -3.62
N PRO A 53 -13.10 36.42 -3.31
CA PRO A 53 -13.40 37.00 -2.01
C PRO A 53 -13.32 35.94 -0.90
N LYS A 54 -12.59 36.28 0.16
CA LYS A 54 -12.51 35.49 1.40
C LYS A 54 -13.88 35.46 2.08
N LEU A 55 -14.52 34.29 2.10
CA LEU A 55 -15.65 34.01 2.99
C LEU A 55 -15.15 33.97 4.44
N LYS A 56 -15.46 35.02 5.19
CA LYS A 56 -15.16 35.15 6.62
C LYS A 56 -16.30 34.47 7.39
N ILE A 57 -16.14 33.20 7.73
CA ILE A 57 -17.06 32.53 8.66
C ILE A 57 -16.77 33.07 10.06
N VAL A 58 -17.64 33.96 10.54
CA VAL A 58 -17.66 34.41 11.94
C VAL A 58 -18.63 33.48 12.67
N ALA A 59 -18.09 32.61 13.54
CA ALA A 59 -18.90 31.91 14.52
C ALA A 59 -19.50 32.96 15.49
N PRO A 60 -20.79 32.86 15.87
CA PRO A 60 -21.36 33.78 16.84
C PRO A 60 -20.78 33.44 18.22
N ALA A 61 -19.90 34.31 18.70
CA ALA A 61 -19.60 34.41 20.11
C ALA A 61 -20.89 34.77 20.88
N ALA A 62 -21.08 34.14 22.04
CA ALA A 62 -22.16 34.44 22.96
C ALA A 62 -22.19 35.96 23.25
N GLY A 63 -23.17 36.64 22.67
CA GLY A 63 -23.38 38.07 22.79
C GLY A 63 -24.72 38.36 23.44
N THR A 64 -24.64 38.96 24.61
CA THR A 64 -25.51 40.04 25.12
C THR A 64 -26.70 40.38 24.23
N LEU A 65 -27.92 40.22 24.77
CA LEU A 65 -29.20 40.67 24.18
C LEU A 65 -29.07 42.12 23.68
N ARG A 66 -28.73 42.28 22.39
CA ARG A 66 -28.91 43.54 21.67
C ARG A 66 -30.37 43.62 21.27
N GLN A 67 -30.95 44.77 21.54
CA GLN A 67 -32.32 45.14 21.23
C GLN A 67 -32.73 44.67 19.83
N ALA A 68 -33.92 44.08 19.75
CA ALA A 68 -34.54 43.68 18.50
C ALA A 68 -34.50 44.86 17.50
N PRO A 69 -34.09 44.64 16.24
CA PRO A 69 -34.12 45.70 15.26
C PRO A 69 -35.56 46.19 15.13
N VAL A 70 -35.74 47.50 15.22
CA VAL A 70 -37.00 48.18 14.92
C VAL A 70 -37.43 47.72 13.52
N VAL A 71 -38.46 46.89 13.47
CA VAL A 71 -39.06 46.44 12.22
C VAL A 71 -39.62 47.70 11.56
N PRO A 72 -39.15 48.11 10.37
CA PRO A 72 -39.77 49.23 9.68
C PRO A 72 -41.25 48.88 9.48
N ASN A 73 -42.12 49.88 9.65
CA ASN A 73 -43.57 49.76 9.43
C ASN A 73 -43.81 49.49 7.94
N MET A 74 -43.60 48.25 7.51
CA MET A 74 -43.78 47.83 6.14
C MET A 74 -45.28 47.73 5.90
N THR A 75 -45.74 48.40 4.85
CA THR A 75 -47.12 48.26 4.41
C THR A 75 -47.39 46.80 4.02
N LYS A 76 -48.64 46.36 4.15
CA LYS A 76 -49.04 44.98 3.79
C LYS A 76 -48.60 44.60 2.37
N ALA A 77 -48.55 45.57 1.46
CA ALA A 77 -48.05 45.41 0.10
C ALA A 77 -46.54 45.12 0.06
N ALA A 78 -45.72 45.87 0.79
CA ALA A 78 -44.27 45.67 0.86
C ALA A 78 -43.89 44.33 1.53
N ILE A 79 -44.70 43.87 2.50
CA ILE A 79 -44.51 42.54 3.11
C ILE A 79 -44.81 41.45 2.07
N LEU A 80 -45.89 41.59 1.29
CA LEU A 80 -46.26 40.62 0.27
C LEU A 80 -45.19 40.51 -0.82
N GLU A 81 -44.68 41.65 -1.28
CA GLU A 81 -43.63 41.74 -2.29
C GLU A 81 -42.35 41.06 -1.82
N LYS A 82 -41.91 41.35 -0.59
CA LYS A 82 -40.72 40.73 0.00
C LYS A 82 -40.88 39.23 0.23
N LEU A 83 -42.09 38.77 0.55
CA LEU A 83 -42.39 37.35 0.71
C LEU A 83 -42.36 36.63 -0.64
N GLN A 84 -42.77 37.32 -1.71
CA GLN A 84 -42.72 36.82 -3.08
C GLN A 84 -41.28 36.73 -3.60
N GLU A 85 -40.44 37.73 -3.31
CA GLU A 85 -39.00 37.72 -3.60
C GLU A 85 -38.29 36.56 -2.88
N LEU A 86 -38.54 36.39 -1.58
CA LEU A 86 -37.96 35.29 -0.80
C LEU A 86 -38.43 33.91 -1.32
N GLN A 87 -39.69 33.79 -1.73
CA GLN A 87 -40.21 32.55 -2.32
C GLN A 87 -39.51 32.24 -3.66
N GLN A 88 -39.26 33.25 -4.49
CA GLN A 88 -38.52 33.11 -5.74
C GLN A 88 -37.06 32.73 -5.50
N GLU A 89 -36.41 33.32 -4.50
CA GLU A 89 -35.04 32.99 -4.09
C GLU A 89 -34.94 31.55 -3.57
N VAL A 90 -35.89 31.10 -2.74
CA VAL A 90 -35.92 29.71 -2.27
C VAL A 90 -36.12 28.73 -3.44
N ASN A 91 -36.96 29.08 -4.41
CA ASN A 91 -37.20 28.24 -5.58
C ASN A 91 -35.99 28.20 -6.53
N SER A 92 -35.28 29.32 -6.71
CA SER A 92 -34.05 29.36 -7.52
C SER A 92 -32.93 28.56 -6.87
N LEU A 93 -32.76 28.67 -5.54
CA LEU A 93 -31.81 27.89 -4.77
C LEU A 93 -32.13 26.39 -4.80
N ARG A 94 -33.42 26.01 -4.71
CA ARG A 94 -33.84 24.61 -4.88
C ARG A 94 -33.50 24.07 -6.26
N LYS A 95 -33.78 24.83 -7.32
CA LYS A 95 -33.47 24.45 -8.70
C LYS A 95 -31.95 24.30 -8.91
N ALA A 96 -31.16 25.26 -8.45
CA ALA A 96 -29.70 25.20 -8.51
C ALA A 96 -29.13 24.01 -7.72
N ASN A 97 -29.72 23.67 -6.57
CA ASN A 97 -29.32 22.49 -5.80
C ASN A 97 -29.67 21.18 -6.54
N ILE A 98 -30.82 21.10 -7.19
CA ILE A 98 -31.19 19.95 -8.03
C ILE A 98 -30.25 19.83 -9.24
N GLU A 99 -29.89 20.93 -9.89
CA GLU A 99 -28.94 20.95 -11.01
C GLU A 99 -27.51 20.60 -10.57
N LEU A 100 -27.09 21.05 -9.38
CA LEU A 100 -25.83 20.64 -8.75
C LEU A 100 -25.84 19.15 -8.37
N GLN A 101 -26.94 18.63 -7.84
CA GLN A 101 -27.11 17.20 -7.58
C GLN A 101 -27.08 16.40 -8.87
N ALA A 102 -27.80 16.84 -9.91
CA ALA A 102 -27.84 16.21 -11.21
C ALA A 102 -26.46 16.20 -11.91
N SER A 103 -25.73 17.31 -11.86
CA SER A 103 -24.37 17.42 -12.41
C SER A 103 -23.31 16.66 -11.58
N ALA A 104 -23.52 16.52 -10.26
CA ALA A 104 -22.72 15.63 -9.42
C ALA A 104 -22.98 14.14 -9.72
N THR A 105 -24.21 13.77 -10.11
CA THR A 105 -24.53 12.41 -10.60
C THR A 105 -24.06 12.14 -12.03
N SER A 106 -23.93 13.14 -12.90
CA SER A 106 -23.57 12.92 -14.32
C SER A 106 -22.07 12.76 -14.57
N ASN A 107 -21.22 13.16 -13.62
CA ASN A 107 -19.78 12.91 -13.64
C ASN A 107 -19.39 11.85 -12.60
N ALA A 108 -19.84 10.62 -12.83
CA ALA A 108 -19.25 9.37 -12.31
C ALA A 108 -18.90 9.31 -10.82
N ILE A 109 -19.54 10.08 -9.92
CA ILE A 109 -19.49 9.74 -8.49
C ILE A 109 -20.18 8.38 -8.39
N PRO A 110 -19.51 7.31 -7.93
CA PRO A 110 -20.20 6.08 -7.67
C PRO A 110 -21.32 6.44 -6.69
N SER A 111 -22.57 6.20 -7.08
CA SER A 111 -23.71 6.23 -6.15
C SER A 111 -23.51 5.27 -4.97
N ASP A 112 -22.46 4.47 -5.04
CA ASP A 112 -22.27 3.24 -4.32
C ASP A 112 -21.01 3.29 -3.44
N ALA A 113 -21.17 2.96 -2.16
CA ALA A 113 -20.11 2.92 -1.16
C ALA A 113 -19.11 1.74 -1.31
N TYR A 114 -18.91 1.25 -2.53
CA TYR A 114 -17.95 0.18 -2.84
C TYR A 114 -16.50 0.64 -2.75
N ILE A 115 -16.27 1.92 -2.97
CA ILE A 115 -14.95 2.56 -2.91
C ILE A 115 -15.04 3.81 -2.04
N PHE A 116 -13.94 4.10 -1.34
CA PHE A 116 -13.80 5.31 -0.54
C PHE A 116 -12.53 6.05 -0.91
N GLN A 117 -12.55 7.36 -0.73
CA GLN A 117 -11.35 8.17 -0.80
C GLN A 117 -10.84 8.42 0.62
N SER A 118 -9.55 8.56 0.81
CA SER A 118 -8.98 8.75 2.15
C SER A 118 -8.12 9.99 2.23
N ARG A 119 -8.10 10.62 3.41
CA ARG A 119 -7.23 11.75 3.76
C ARG A 119 -6.71 11.57 5.17
N GLU A 120 -5.45 11.89 5.39
CA GLU A 120 -4.82 11.78 6.72
C GLU A 120 -5.21 12.91 7.67
N THR A 121 -5.59 14.07 7.13
CA THR A 121 -5.95 15.25 7.93
C THR A 121 -7.40 15.64 7.70
N ASN A 122 -8.11 16.00 8.78
CA ASN A 122 -9.44 16.60 8.69
C ASN A 122 -9.41 18.03 8.14
N ASP A 123 -8.23 18.65 8.07
CA ASP A 123 -8.03 19.95 7.44
C ASP A 123 -8.01 19.82 5.92
N MET A 124 -9.04 20.38 5.26
CA MET A 124 -9.15 20.37 3.81
C MET A 124 -8.09 21.22 3.09
N SER A 125 -7.44 22.13 3.81
CA SER A 125 -6.46 23.09 3.26
C SER A 125 -5.04 22.52 3.11
N VAL A 126 -4.75 21.40 3.77
CA VAL A 126 -3.47 20.69 3.65
C VAL A 126 -3.53 19.75 2.44
N ARG A 127 -2.45 19.75 1.62
CA ARG A 127 -2.23 18.72 0.58
C ARG A 127 -2.09 17.36 1.26
N SER A 128 -3.21 16.71 1.55
CA SER A 128 -3.28 15.35 2.04
C SER A 128 -3.09 14.38 0.88
N ASN A 129 -2.45 13.24 1.16
CA ASN A 129 -2.39 12.14 0.22
C ASN A 129 -3.80 11.60 0.01
N LEU A 130 -4.37 11.87 -1.17
CA LEU A 130 -5.63 11.30 -1.62
C LEU A 130 -5.31 9.94 -2.24
N PHE A 131 -5.90 8.90 -1.68
CA PHE A 131 -5.81 7.55 -2.21
C PHE A 131 -7.17 6.86 -2.18
N SER A 132 -7.26 5.79 -2.95
CA SER A 132 -8.46 4.96 -3.07
C SER A 132 -8.45 3.85 -2.02
N GLY A 133 -9.63 3.46 -1.59
CA GLY A 133 -9.88 2.23 -0.86
C GLY A 133 -11.09 1.53 -1.41
N SER A 134 -11.20 0.24 -1.13
CA SER A 134 -12.30 -0.61 -1.57
C SER A 134 -12.95 -1.27 -0.36
N VAL A 135 -14.26 -1.47 -0.40
CA VAL A 135 -14.99 -2.18 0.66
C VAL A 135 -15.36 -3.57 0.19
N PHE A 136 -15.12 -4.56 1.02
CA PHE A 136 -15.46 -5.95 0.73
C PHE A 136 -16.14 -6.61 1.93
N SER A 137 -16.79 -7.72 1.65
CA SER A 137 -17.38 -8.57 2.69
C SER A 137 -16.84 -9.97 2.59
N ILE A 138 -16.68 -10.59 3.75
CA ILE A 138 -16.16 -11.94 3.87
C ILE A 138 -16.88 -12.68 4.99
N GLU A 139 -16.99 -14.00 4.85
CA GLU A 139 -17.47 -14.85 5.94
C GLU A 139 -16.29 -15.31 6.80
N TYR A 140 -16.37 -15.05 8.10
CA TYR A 140 -15.39 -15.49 9.09
C TYR A 140 -16.13 -16.05 10.31
N ASN A 141 -15.82 -17.29 10.71
CA ASN A 141 -16.49 -18.00 11.80
C ASN A 141 -18.04 -17.98 11.70
N GLY A 142 -18.58 -18.15 10.49
CA GLY A 142 -20.02 -18.15 10.22
C GLY A 142 -20.69 -16.77 10.30
N LYS A 143 -19.91 -15.69 10.45
CA LYS A 143 -20.40 -14.31 10.45
C LYS A 143 -19.91 -13.58 9.20
N LYS A 144 -20.81 -12.84 8.57
CA LYS A 144 -20.45 -11.93 7.49
C LYS A 144 -19.88 -10.66 8.11
N GLU A 145 -18.61 -10.39 7.84
CA GLU A 145 -17.90 -9.20 8.29
C GLU A 145 -17.61 -8.28 7.09
N VAL A 146 -17.56 -6.97 7.37
CA VAL A 146 -17.28 -5.93 6.38
C VAL A 146 -16.01 -5.19 6.77
N TYR A 147 -15.15 -4.98 5.76
CA TYR A 147 -13.87 -4.31 5.90
C TYR A 147 -13.60 -3.40 4.70
N GLY A 148 -12.80 -2.36 4.94
CA GLY A 148 -12.11 -1.67 3.87
C GLY A 148 -10.75 -2.30 3.62
N VAL A 149 -10.24 -2.12 2.41
CA VAL A 149 -8.86 -2.43 2.04
C VAL A 149 -8.28 -1.30 1.20
N VAL A 150 -7.01 -1.01 1.46
CA VAL A 150 -6.23 0.04 0.80
C VAL A 150 -4.86 -0.51 0.44
N ALA A 151 -4.15 0.14 -0.49
CA ALA A 151 -2.74 -0.19 -0.70
C ALA A 151 -1.91 0.28 0.50
N ALA A 152 -1.05 -0.57 1.05
CA ALA A 152 -0.32 -0.27 2.28
C ALA A 152 0.57 0.97 2.10
N HIS A 153 1.30 1.05 0.99
CA HIS A 153 2.16 2.21 0.70
C HIS A 153 1.42 3.54 0.56
N ALA A 154 0.09 3.54 0.41
CA ALA A 154 -0.71 4.74 0.24
C ALA A 154 -1.04 5.44 1.59
N ILE A 155 -0.92 4.74 2.72
CA ILE A 155 -1.42 5.17 4.05
C ILE A 155 -0.45 6.14 4.76
N ALA A 156 0.28 7.00 4.04
CA ALA A 156 1.29 7.85 4.67
C ALA A 156 1.64 9.15 3.97
N GLY A 157 1.55 10.24 4.72
CA GLY A 157 2.22 11.53 4.51
C GLY A 157 3.66 11.55 5.04
N ASP A 158 3.99 10.70 6.02
CA ASP A 158 5.36 10.50 6.53
C ASP A 158 5.89 9.10 6.15
N PRO A 159 7.08 8.99 5.51
CA PRO A 159 7.75 7.72 5.26
C PRO A 159 7.89 6.77 6.46
N LEU A 160 7.91 7.29 7.70
CA LEU A 160 8.02 6.52 8.94
C LEU A 160 6.67 5.90 9.39
N GLU A 161 5.54 6.43 8.93
CA GLU A 161 4.19 5.97 9.28
C GLU A 161 3.54 5.07 8.22
N LYS A 162 4.29 4.74 7.15
CA LYS A 162 3.78 4.05 5.94
C LYS A 162 3.08 2.72 6.20
N TYR A 163 3.23 2.13 7.38
CA TYR A 163 2.71 0.81 7.71
C TYR A 163 2.14 0.74 9.12
N SER A 164 1.49 1.83 9.56
CA SER A 164 1.05 1.93 10.94
C SER A 164 -0.27 1.18 11.22
N LEU A 165 -0.21 0.19 12.10
CA LEU A 165 -1.38 -0.44 12.74
C LEU A 165 -2.03 0.55 13.71
N HIS A 166 -3.35 0.48 13.87
CA HIS A 166 -4.17 1.38 14.67
C HIS A 166 -4.13 2.86 14.22
N LYS A 167 -3.44 3.15 13.10
CA LYS A 167 -3.49 4.48 12.48
C LYS A 167 -4.92 4.74 12.04
N THR A 168 -5.44 5.87 12.48
CA THR A 168 -6.75 6.36 12.05
C THR A 168 -6.60 7.38 10.94
N PHE A 169 -7.46 7.32 9.93
CA PHE A 169 -7.57 8.36 8.91
C PHE A 169 -9.04 8.54 8.51
N THR A 170 -9.33 9.60 7.76
CA THR A 170 -10.70 9.91 7.37
C THR A 170 -11.01 9.32 5.99
N ALA A 171 -11.92 8.35 5.96
CA ALA A 171 -12.54 7.85 4.75
C ALA A 171 -13.72 8.74 4.33
N ILE A 172 -13.82 9.02 3.04
CA ILE A 172 -14.91 9.72 2.39
C ILE A 172 -15.73 8.66 1.66
N ILE A 173 -16.91 8.36 2.20
CA ILE A 173 -17.86 7.41 1.64
C ILE A 173 -18.88 8.19 0.83
N TYR A 174 -19.20 7.70 -0.37
CA TYR A 174 -20.23 8.28 -1.22
C TYR A 174 -21.47 7.39 -1.18
N LYS A 175 -22.63 7.98 -0.84
CA LYS A 175 -23.93 7.31 -0.91
C LYS A 175 -24.93 8.22 -1.59
N ASN A 176 -25.50 7.78 -2.70
CA ASN A 176 -26.42 8.60 -3.52
C ASN A 176 -25.81 9.96 -3.91
N GLY A 177 -24.50 9.99 -4.20
CA GLY A 177 -23.77 11.22 -4.53
C GLY A 177 -23.40 12.11 -3.34
N LEU A 178 -23.83 11.79 -2.12
CA LEU A 178 -23.49 12.55 -0.91
C LEU A 178 -22.24 11.99 -0.22
N GLN A 179 -21.34 12.90 0.17
CA GLN A 179 -20.14 12.56 0.93
C GLN A 179 -20.45 12.40 2.42
N LYS A 180 -19.92 11.34 3.03
CA LYS A 180 -19.86 11.16 4.48
C LYS A 180 -18.41 10.94 4.89
N LEU A 181 -17.93 11.78 5.80
CA LEU A 181 -16.60 11.66 6.40
C LEU A 181 -16.68 10.70 7.59
N VAL A 182 -15.82 9.69 7.60
CA VAL A 182 -15.82 8.63 8.62
C VAL A 182 -14.39 8.35 9.05
N PRO A 183 -14.08 8.39 10.36
CA PRO A 183 -12.80 7.91 10.85
C PRO A 183 -12.74 6.38 10.69
N VAL A 184 -11.69 5.88 10.07
CA VAL A 184 -11.42 4.44 9.92
C VAL A 184 -10.06 4.11 10.51
N GLU A 185 -9.90 2.87 10.96
CA GLU A 185 -8.69 2.41 11.64
C GLU A 185 -8.01 1.30 10.83
N VAL A 186 -6.69 1.36 10.69
CA VAL A 186 -5.89 0.25 10.14
C VAL A 186 -5.80 -0.88 11.18
N VAL A 187 -6.31 -2.06 10.83
CA VAL A 187 -6.40 -3.21 11.77
C VAL A 187 -5.55 -4.41 11.36
N ALA A 188 -5.03 -4.44 10.14
CA ALA A 188 -3.99 -5.38 9.71
C ALA A 188 -3.22 -4.80 8.52
N VAL A 189 -1.95 -5.18 8.37
CA VAL A 189 -1.07 -4.69 7.29
C VAL A 189 -0.20 -5.83 6.81
N SER A 190 0.01 -5.92 5.50
CA SER A 190 1.03 -6.78 4.90
C SER A 190 2.16 -5.94 4.31
N PRO A 191 3.43 -6.42 4.35
CA PRO A 191 4.57 -5.67 3.84
C PRO A 191 4.40 -5.25 2.36
N GLN A 192 4.86 -4.04 2.02
CA GLN A 192 4.82 -3.46 0.66
C GLN A 192 5.49 -4.36 -0.38
N SER A 193 6.55 -5.04 0.04
CA SER A 193 7.31 -5.93 -0.84
C SER A 193 6.61 -7.26 -1.14
N MET A 194 5.51 -7.56 -0.45
CA MET A 194 4.72 -8.76 -0.68
C MET A 194 3.34 -8.39 -1.21
N LEU A 195 2.36 -8.28 -0.31
CA LEU A 195 0.97 -8.05 -0.70
C LEU A 195 0.62 -6.56 -0.80
N ASP A 196 1.36 -5.67 -0.11
CA ASP A 196 1.17 -4.22 -0.21
C ASP A 196 -0.29 -3.75 -0.01
N ILE A 197 -0.96 -4.35 0.96
CA ILE A 197 -2.34 -4.05 1.31
C ILE A 197 -2.49 -3.93 2.83
N ALA A 198 -3.43 -3.10 3.24
CA ALA A 198 -3.85 -2.99 4.63
C ALA A 198 -5.36 -3.12 4.74
N LEU A 199 -5.78 -3.80 5.81
CA LEU A 199 -7.17 -3.93 6.21
C LEU A 199 -7.55 -2.74 7.09
N VAL A 200 -8.70 -2.13 6.82
CA VAL A 200 -9.25 -1.06 7.65
C VAL A 200 -10.64 -1.40 8.15
N LYS A 201 -10.92 -1.00 9.39
CA LYS A 201 -12.21 -1.20 10.04
C LYS A 201 -13.00 0.11 10.06
N PHE A 202 -14.26 0.01 9.65
CA PHE A 202 -15.23 1.10 9.78
C PHE A 202 -15.93 1.01 11.14
N PRO A 203 -16.38 2.14 11.71
CA PRO A 203 -17.27 2.15 12.85
C PRO A 203 -18.56 1.36 12.57
N ALA A 204 -19.09 0.65 13.57
CA ALA A 204 -20.22 -0.26 13.41
C ALA A 204 -21.49 0.45 12.86
N GLU A 205 -21.71 1.70 13.22
CA GLU A 205 -22.81 2.54 12.75
C GLU A 205 -22.73 2.91 11.26
N ILE A 206 -21.55 2.73 10.64
CA ILE A 206 -21.32 3.01 9.23
C ILE A 206 -21.49 1.77 8.37
N GLU A 207 -21.24 0.57 8.91
CA GLU A 207 -21.31 -0.69 8.15
C GLU A 207 -22.62 -0.87 7.34
N PRO A 208 -23.82 -0.54 7.86
CA PRO A 208 -25.07 -0.65 7.09
C PRO A 208 -25.19 0.31 5.90
N LEU A 209 -24.32 1.32 5.84
CA LEU A 209 -24.25 2.30 4.75
C LEU A 209 -23.29 1.87 3.65
N LEU A 210 -22.44 0.87 3.92
CA LEU A 210 -21.46 0.37 2.98
C LEU A 210 -22.11 -0.60 1.99
N LEU A 211 -21.57 -0.63 0.77
CA LEU A 211 -21.90 -1.62 -0.24
C LEU A 211 -20.63 -2.43 -0.50
N PRO A 212 -20.41 -3.55 0.21
CA PRO A 212 -19.20 -4.33 0.04
C PRO A 212 -19.22 -5.14 -1.26
N TYR A 213 -18.09 -5.21 -1.96
CA TYR A 213 -17.89 -6.22 -3.00
C TYR A 213 -17.91 -7.63 -2.41
N ARG A 214 -18.38 -8.58 -3.22
CA ARG A 214 -18.10 -10.01 -3.02
C ARG A 214 -16.72 -10.32 -3.57
N LEU A 215 -16.00 -11.22 -2.91
CA LEU A 215 -14.75 -11.74 -3.45
C LEU A 215 -15.06 -12.68 -4.61
N GLY A 216 -14.37 -12.49 -5.73
CA GLY A 216 -14.50 -13.32 -6.93
C GLY A 216 -13.19 -13.97 -7.31
N ASP A 217 -13.26 -14.78 -8.37
CA ASP A 217 -12.10 -15.39 -9.01
C ASP A 217 -11.80 -14.71 -10.35
N ILE A 218 -10.54 -14.80 -10.78
CA ILE A 218 -10.01 -14.30 -12.05
C ILE A 218 -9.93 -15.41 -13.12
N THR A 219 -10.21 -16.67 -12.77
CA THR A 219 -10.23 -17.79 -13.71
C THR A 219 -11.13 -17.48 -14.91
N ASP A 220 -10.59 -17.67 -16.12
CA ASP A 220 -11.23 -17.44 -17.42
C ASP A 220 -11.50 -15.96 -17.81
N GLU A 221 -10.97 -14.99 -17.07
CA GLU A 221 -11.07 -13.58 -17.44
C GLU A 221 -9.97 -13.18 -18.43
N ILE A 222 -10.32 -12.32 -19.38
CA ILE A 222 -9.37 -11.71 -20.34
C ILE A 222 -9.16 -10.23 -20.02
N ASN A 223 -10.21 -9.56 -19.53
CA ASN A 223 -10.22 -8.14 -19.26
C ASN A 223 -10.80 -7.86 -17.88
N LEU A 224 -10.16 -6.95 -17.16
CA LEU A 224 -10.62 -6.49 -15.85
C LEU A 224 -11.07 -5.03 -15.90
N ILE A 225 -11.82 -4.64 -14.88
CA ILE A 225 -12.24 -3.27 -14.64
C ILE A 225 -11.61 -2.79 -13.34
N SER A 226 -11.10 -1.57 -13.30
CA SER A 226 -10.78 -0.91 -12.03
C SER A 226 -11.76 0.19 -11.70
N LYS A 227 -12.12 0.29 -10.42
CA LYS A 227 -12.92 1.39 -9.87
C LYS A 227 -12.20 1.99 -8.67
N GLY A 228 -12.02 3.30 -8.68
CA GLY A 228 -11.39 4.04 -7.60
C GLY A 228 -11.37 5.54 -7.88
N PHE A 229 -10.30 6.21 -7.50
CA PHE A 229 -10.12 7.65 -7.64
C PHE A 229 -8.78 8.00 -8.29
N SER A 230 -8.80 8.88 -9.28
CA SER A 230 -7.61 9.59 -9.76
C SER A 230 -7.59 10.98 -9.10
N GLY A 231 -6.79 11.15 -8.06
CA GLY A 231 -6.85 12.32 -7.18
C GLY A 231 -8.26 12.48 -6.59
N PRO A 232 -8.94 13.64 -6.74
CA PRO A 232 -10.31 13.84 -6.27
C PRO A 232 -11.39 13.22 -7.16
N VAL A 233 -11.05 12.77 -8.37
CA VAL A 233 -12.02 12.39 -9.39
C VAL A 233 -12.27 10.88 -9.35
N PRO A 234 -13.51 10.42 -9.12
CA PRO A 234 -13.82 9.01 -9.26
C PRO A 234 -13.59 8.55 -10.69
N THR A 235 -12.94 7.40 -10.85
CA THR A 235 -12.43 6.92 -12.12
C THR A 235 -12.71 5.43 -12.27
N ALA A 236 -13.23 5.06 -13.43
CA ALA A 236 -13.32 3.68 -13.88
C ALA A 236 -12.36 3.45 -15.04
N VAL A 237 -11.52 2.41 -14.93
CA VAL A 237 -10.60 2.00 -15.98
C VAL A 237 -11.10 0.67 -16.53
N THR A 238 -11.61 0.69 -17.76
CA THR A 238 -12.10 -0.50 -18.46
C THR A 238 -11.00 -1.12 -19.32
N ASN A 239 -11.23 -2.34 -19.82
CA ASN A 239 -10.36 -3.04 -20.77
C ASN A 239 -8.92 -3.21 -20.28
N ARG A 240 -8.76 -3.55 -19.00
CA ARG A 240 -7.45 -3.92 -18.44
C ARG A 240 -7.14 -5.36 -18.83
N GLU A 241 -6.45 -5.54 -19.95
CA GLU A 241 -6.03 -6.84 -20.43
C GLU A 241 -5.04 -7.47 -19.46
N ILE A 242 -5.25 -8.75 -19.11
CA ILE A 242 -4.35 -9.50 -18.24
C ILE A 242 -3.10 -9.89 -19.03
N ILE A 243 -1.95 -9.34 -18.63
CA ILE A 243 -0.64 -9.64 -19.22
C ILE A 243 -0.05 -10.89 -18.57
N ALA A 244 -0.18 -10.97 -17.24
CA ALA A 244 0.27 -12.11 -16.46
C ALA A 244 -0.46 -12.18 -15.13
N CYS A 245 -0.72 -13.38 -14.65
CA CYS A 245 -1.23 -13.61 -13.30
C CYS A 245 -0.27 -14.54 -12.57
N THR A 246 0.31 -14.05 -11.48
CA THR A 246 1.12 -14.84 -10.56
C THR A 246 0.40 -14.96 -9.22
N PRO A 247 0.78 -15.92 -8.36
CA PRO A 247 0.18 -16.05 -7.05
C PRO A 247 0.16 -14.73 -6.26
N LEU A 248 1.22 -13.92 -6.28
CA LEU A 248 1.26 -12.63 -5.55
C LEU A 248 0.79 -11.40 -6.36
N SER A 249 0.53 -11.51 -7.66
CA SER A 249 0.26 -10.33 -8.47
C SER A 249 -0.53 -10.63 -9.73
N ILE A 250 -1.60 -9.88 -9.93
CA ILE A 250 -2.25 -9.69 -11.22
C ILE A 250 -1.53 -8.54 -11.92
N ARG A 251 -1.12 -8.75 -13.17
CA ARG A 251 -0.49 -7.73 -14.03
C ARG A 251 -1.40 -7.47 -15.22
N THR A 252 -1.77 -6.21 -15.42
CA THR A 252 -2.61 -5.82 -16.53
C THR A 252 -2.01 -4.66 -17.30
N THR A 253 -2.51 -4.43 -18.51
CA THR A 253 -2.33 -3.14 -19.18
C THR A 253 -2.97 -2.01 -18.36
N MET A 254 -2.51 -0.79 -18.59
CA MET A 254 -3.05 0.43 -17.97
C MET A 254 -3.32 1.49 -19.06
N PRO A 255 -4.52 1.51 -19.67
CA PRO A 255 -4.83 2.37 -20.82
C PRO A 255 -5.04 3.86 -20.45
N LEU A 256 -4.66 4.28 -19.25
CA LEU A 256 -4.73 5.69 -18.82
C LEU A 256 -3.43 6.43 -19.07
N GLU A 257 -3.52 7.71 -19.41
CA GLU A 257 -2.35 8.59 -19.42
C GLU A 257 -1.73 8.71 -18.01
N ARG A 258 -0.41 8.91 -17.96
CA ARG A 258 0.36 8.97 -16.71
C ARG A 258 -0.20 9.96 -15.68
N MET A 259 -0.70 11.12 -16.13
CA MET A 259 -1.23 12.16 -15.25
C MET A 259 -2.58 11.81 -14.61
N ALA A 260 -3.30 10.83 -15.18
CA ALA A 260 -4.61 10.36 -14.71
C ALA A 260 -4.53 9.12 -13.79
N ARG A 261 -3.32 8.70 -13.40
CA ARG A 261 -3.09 7.54 -12.52
C ARG A 261 -2.89 7.85 -11.03
N PRO A 262 -2.36 9.02 -10.61
CA PRO A 262 -2.16 9.30 -9.19
C PRO A 262 -3.46 9.13 -8.39
N GLY A 263 -3.38 8.43 -7.25
CA GLY A 263 -4.52 8.17 -6.36
C GLY A 263 -5.23 6.83 -6.58
N LEU A 264 -4.95 6.11 -7.68
CA LEU A 264 -5.60 4.84 -7.96
C LEU A 264 -5.13 3.70 -7.04
N CYS A 265 -4.01 3.80 -6.34
CA CYS A 265 -3.58 2.75 -5.42
C CYS A 265 -4.65 2.53 -4.33
N GLY A 266 -5.00 1.26 -4.10
CA GLY A 266 -6.12 0.81 -3.27
C GLY A 266 -7.48 0.69 -4.00
N SER A 267 -7.53 1.03 -5.29
CA SER A 267 -8.71 0.83 -6.14
C SER A 267 -9.06 -0.66 -6.28
N ALA A 268 -10.35 -0.94 -6.44
CA ALA A 268 -10.86 -2.27 -6.72
C ALA A 268 -10.45 -2.70 -8.13
N VAL A 269 -10.08 -3.96 -8.29
CA VAL A 269 -9.97 -4.66 -9.57
C VAL A 269 -11.05 -5.72 -9.61
N LEU A 270 -11.89 -5.66 -10.64
CA LEU A 270 -13.13 -6.40 -10.77
C LEU A 270 -13.11 -7.29 -12.01
N ASN A 271 -13.73 -8.47 -11.89
CA ASN A 271 -14.03 -9.35 -13.01
C ASN A 271 -15.30 -8.90 -13.78
N SER A 272 -15.67 -9.64 -14.83
CA SER A 272 -16.86 -9.36 -15.64
C SER A 272 -18.18 -9.39 -14.85
N LYS A 273 -18.20 -10.07 -13.69
CA LYS A 273 -19.34 -10.18 -12.77
C LYS A 273 -19.39 -9.08 -11.70
N ASN A 274 -18.53 -8.06 -11.78
CA ASN A 274 -18.37 -7.02 -10.75
C ASN A 274 -17.94 -7.56 -9.36
N GLU A 275 -17.27 -8.72 -9.32
CA GLU A 275 -16.69 -9.26 -8.09
C GLU A 275 -15.24 -8.81 -7.93
N LEU A 276 -14.81 -8.61 -6.68
CA LEU A 276 -13.47 -8.14 -6.36
C LEU A 276 -12.46 -9.28 -6.54
N VAL A 277 -11.59 -9.15 -7.53
CA VAL A 277 -10.50 -10.11 -7.82
C VAL A 277 -9.12 -9.59 -7.40
N GLY A 278 -8.98 -8.29 -7.15
CA GLY A 278 -7.73 -7.75 -6.63
C GLY A 278 -7.80 -6.29 -6.20
N ILE A 279 -6.70 -5.82 -5.61
CA ILE A 279 -6.50 -4.43 -5.15
C ILE A 279 -5.34 -3.82 -5.90
N HIS A 280 -5.54 -2.67 -6.52
CA HIS A 280 -4.47 -2.01 -7.28
C HIS A 280 -3.35 -1.52 -6.35
N THR A 281 -2.11 -1.95 -6.60
CA THR A 281 -0.94 -1.63 -5.74
C THR A 281 0.18 -0.92 -6.50
N GLY A 282 -0.10 -0.30 -7.65
CA GLY A 282 0.86 0.54 -8.38
C GLY A 282 0.99 0.17 -9.86
N SER A 283 1.88 0.88 -10.56
CA SER A 283 2.14 0.67 -11.99
C SER A 283 3.60 0.98 -12.33
N ILE A 284 4.10 0.39 -13.41
CA ILE A 284 5.38 0.70 -14.05
C ILE A 284 5.07 1.35 -15.40
N TYR A 285 5.82 2.41 -15.69
CA TYR A 285 5.79 3.10 -16.96
C TYR A 285 6.86 2.51 -17.87
N SER A 286 6.50 2.17 -19.11
CA SER A 286 7.50 1.91 -20.13
C SER A 286 8.13 3.24 -20.54
N THR A 287 9.43 3.38 -20.31
CA THR A 287 10.19 4.56 -20.75
C THR A 287 10.62 4.48 -22.21
N ALA A 288 10.37 3.35 -22.89
CA ALA A 288 10.92 3.05 -24.22
C ALA A 288 9.91 3.23 -25.37
N GLY A 289 8.69 3.71 -25.13
CA GLY A 289 7.72 4.06 -26.18
C GLY A 289 7.09 2.89 -26.95
N GLU A 290 7.64 1.66 -26.82
CA GLU A 290 7.17 0.47 -27.53
C GLU A 290 6.43 -0.55 -26.64
N GLU A 291 6.53 -0.46 -25.30
CA GLU A 291 5.82 -1.39 -24.40
C GLU A 291 4.62 -0.73 -23.73
N ALA A 292 3.53 -1.47 -23.58
CA ALA A 292 2.35 -1.00 -22.85
C ALA A 292 2.66 -0.81 -21.36
N ASP A 293 2.12 0.24 -20.76
CA ASP A 293 2.25 0.47 -19.33
C ASP A 293 1.56 -0.63 -18.53
N ILE A 294 2.23 -1.09 -17.47
CA ILE A 294 1.82 -2.25 -16.68
C ILE A 294 1.32 -1.78 -15.31
N ALA A 295 0.13 -2.22 -14.94
CA ALA A 295 -0.43 -2.03 -13.61
C ALA A 295 -0.42 -3.34 -12.81
N TYR A 296 -0.17 -3.22 -11.52
CA TYR A 296 -0.13 -4.32 -10.56
C TYR A 296 -1.36 -4.30 -9.68
N ALA A 297 -1.86 -5.48 -9.35
CA ALA A 297 -2.82 -5.66 -8.30
C ALA A 297 -2.50 -6.89 -7.46
N THR A 298 -2.78 -6.81 -6.17
CA THR A 298 -2.70 -7.94 -5.25
C THR A 298 -4.00 -8.72 -5.33
N PRO A 299 -3.98 -10.05 -5.53
CA PRO A 299 -5.18 -10.86 -5.61
C PRO A 299 -6.06 -10.77 -4.35
N SER A 300 -7.37 -10.75 -4.53
CA SER A 300 -8.34 -10.56 -3.44
C SER A 300 -8.46 -11.77 -2.51
N TYR A 301 -8.05 -12.97 -2.96
CA TYR A 301 -8.11 -14.16 -2.11
C TYR A 301 -7.21 -14.05 -0.86
N TYR A 302 -6.18 -13.21 -0.88
CA TYR A 302 -5.35 -12.93 0.30
C TYR A 302 -6.03 -12.06 1.36
N LEU A 303 -7.17 -11.44 1.05
CA LEU A 303 -7.91 -10.64 2.02
C LEU A 303 -8.42 -11.48 3.18
N LYS A 304 -8.76 -12.76 2.94
CA LYS A 304 -9.11 -13.72 4.00
C LYS A 304 -7.97 -13.88 5.01
N ASN A 305 -6.73 -13.94 4.52
CA ASN A 305 -5.55 -14.17 5.33
C ASN A 305 -5.22 -12.93 6.17
N LEU A 306 -5.48 -11.72 5.66
CA LEU A 306 -5.41 -10.48 6.45
C LEU A 306 -6.46 -10.44 7.56
N VAL A 307 -7.69 -10.87 7.27
CA VAL A 307 -8.77 -10.95 8.27
C VAL A 307 -8.43 -11.98 9.34
N GLU A 308 -7.86 -13.12 8.95
CA GLU A 308 -7.36 -14.12 9.91
C GLU A 308 -6.23 -13.57 10.78
N ALA A 309 -5.29 -12.81 10.19
CA ALA A 309 -4.21 -12.15 10.93
C ALA A 309 -4.74 -11.11 11.94
N TYR A 310 -5.82 -10.41 11.60
CA TYR A 310 -6.48 -9.45 12.49
C TYR A 310 -7.08 -10.15 13.71
N HIS A 311 -7.87 -11.21 13.49
CA HIS A 311 -8.51 -11.95 14.58
C HIS A 311 -7.53 -12.82 15.38
N ASN A 312 -6.40 -13.16 14.78
CA ASN A 312 -5.35 -13.96 15.40
C ASN A 312 -3.99 -13.28 15.19
N PRO A 313 -3.63 -12.28 16.03
CA PRO A 313 -2.40 -11.52 15.86
C PRO A 313 -1.18 -12.42 15.65
N GLY A 314 -0.51 -12.26 14.51
CA GLY A 314 0.67 -13.03 14.12
C GLY A 314 0.41 -14.46 13.61
N LYS A 315 -0.84 -14.83 13.30
CA LYS A 315 -1.19 -16.18 12.79
C LYS A 315 -1.73 -16.22 11.37
N GLY A 316 -1.83 -15.09 10.67
CA GLY A 316 -2.15 -15.11 9.24
C GLY A 316 -0.97 -15.62 8.43
N THR A 317 -1.22 -16.51 7.48
CA THR A 317 -0.20 -16.99 6.54
C THR A 317 -0.68 -16.86 5.11
N PHE A 318 0.23 -16.92 4.14
CA PHE A 318 -0.11 -17.01 2.73
C PHE A 318 0.74 -18.06 2.03
N PRO A 319 0.16 -18.84 1.09
CA PRO A 319 0.91 -19.83 0.37
C PRO A 319 1.89 -19.15 -0.60
N PHE A 320 3.16 -19.54 -0.50
CA PHE A 320 4.17 -19.28 -1.52
C PHE A 320 4.09 -20.40 -2.56
N ILE A 321 3.73 -20.05 -3.80
CA ILE A 321 3.44 -21.01 -4.86
C ILE A 321 4.42 -20.81 -6.01
N VAL A 322 5.00 -21.88 -6.52
CA VAL A 322 5.88 -21.87 -7.71
C VAL A 322 5.35 -22.94 -8.67
N ASN A 323 5.11 -22.57 -9.93
CA ASN A 323 4.56 -23.45 -10.97
C ASN A 323 3.31 -24.23 -10.53
N GLY A 324 2.38 -23.54 -9.85
CA GLY A 324 1.14 -24.14 -9.34
C GLY A 324 1.31 -24.99 -8.08
N GLN A 325 2.53 -25.19 -7.58
CA GLN A 325 2.81 -25.98 -6.39
C GLN A 325 3.09 -25.12 -5.17
N LYS A 326 2.41 -25.42 -4.06
CA LYS A 326 2.68 -24.77 -2.78
C LYS A 326 4.05 -25.24 -2.26
N ILE A 327 4.94 -24.29 -2.03
CA ILE A 327 6.29 -24.52 -1.51
C ILE A 327 6.31 -24.43 0.01
N ALA A 328 5.70 -23.39 0.58
CA ALA A 328 5.62 -23.12 2.00
C ALA A 328 4.50 -22.11 2.29
N ASP A 329 4.05 -22.05 3.54
CA ASP A 329 3.21 -20.97 4.04
C ASP A 329 4.10 -19.92 4.71
N PHE A 330 4.02 -18.68 4.25
CA PHE A 330 4.73 -17.54 4.82
C PHE A 330 3.82 -16.81 5.78
N ALA A 331 4.35 -16.35 6.91
CA ALA A 331 3.60 -15.48 7.80
C ALA A 331 3.27 -14.16 7.07
N ILE A 332 2.16 -13.51 7.43
CA ILE A 332 1.68 -12.32 6.70
C ILE A 332 2.66 -11.15 6.72
N GLU A 333 3.54 -11.11 7.73
CA GLU A 333 4.63 -10.16 7.88
C GLU A 333 5.96 -10.58 7.24
N GLU A 334 6.05 -11.80 6.70
CA GLU A 334 7.24 -12.26 6.01
C GLU A 334 7.33 -11.69 4.61
N TYR A 335 8.55 -11.31 4.22
CA TYR A 335 8.88 -10.88 2.88
C TYR A 335 10.14 -11.54 2.35
N VAL A 336 10.17 -11.82 1.05
CA VAL A 336 11.31 -12.46 0.39
C VAL A 336 12.44 -11.46 0.22
N THR A 337 13.65 -11.88 0.62
CA THR A 337 14.88 -11.08 0.46
C THR A 337 15.89 -11.74 -0.46
N HIS A 338 15.86 -13.06 -0.55
CA HIS A 338 16.79 -13.81 -1.39
C HIS A 338 16.19 -15.12 -1.87
N LEU A 339 16.52 -15.49 -3.10
CA LEU A 339 16.21 -16.77 -3.73
C LEU A 339 17.50 -17.37 -4.30
N SER A 340 17.64 -18.68 -4.26
CA SER A 340 18.71 -19.39 -4.96
C SER A 340 18.27 -20.77 -5.44
N LEU A 341 18.90 -21.22 -6.53
CA LEU A 341 18.79 -22.57 -7.06
C LEU A 341 20.13 -23.29 -6.90
N SER A 342 20.10 -24.55 -6.51
CA SER A 342 21.28 -25.42 -6.47
C SER A 342 21.02 -26.81 -7.03
N ASP A 343 22.07 -27.46 -7.49
CA ASP A 343 22.04 -28.86 -7.96
C ASP A 343 21.99 -29.87 -6.79
N ALA A 344 21.99 -31.16 -7.12
CA ALA A 344 21.97 -32.23 -6.13
C ALA A 344 23.23 -32.28 -5.22
N ASN A 345 24.33 -31.65 -5.65
CA ASN A 345 25.58 -31.54 -4.88
C ASN A 345 25.64 -30.25 -4.06
N ASN A 346 24.54 -29.47 -4.00
CA ASN A 346 24.45 -28.14 -3.40
C ASN A 346 25.34 -27.08 -4.07
N HIS A 347 25.77 -27.29 -5.31
CA HIS A 347 26.40 -26.22 -6.08
C HIS A 347 25.35 -25.20 -6.51
N MET A 348 25.58 -23.94 -6.15
CA MET A 348 24.67 -22.85 -6.51
C MET A 348 24.72 -22.60 -8.02
N LEU A 349 23.56 -22.70 -8.66
CA LEU A 349 23.37 -22.46 -10.09
C LEU A 349 22.92 -21.03 -10.37
N TRP A 350 22.10 -20.50 -9.47
CA TRP A 350 21.50 -19.18 -9.62
C TRP A 350 21.17 -18.55 -8.27
N GLN A 351 21.18 -17.23 -8.21
CA GLN A 351 20.75 -16.47 -7.03
C GLN A 351 20.14 -15.13 -7.44
N LEU A 352 19.21 -14.65 -6.62
CA LEU A 352 18.58 -13.36 -6.76
C LEU A 352 18.38 -12.71 -5.39
N GLN A 353 18.96 -11.51 -5.24
CA GLN A 353 18.56 -10.62 -4.15
C GLN A 353 17.30 -9.86 -4.57
N VAL A 354 16.29 -9.85 -3.70
CA VAL A 354 14.98 -9.23 -3.96
C VAL A 354 14.95 -7.88 -3.26
N PRO A 355 15.12 -6.74 -3.96
CA PRO A 355 15.21 -5.43 -3.32
C PRO A 355 13.85 -4.87 -2.90
N SER A 356 12.76 -5.29 -3.56
CA SER A 356 11.39 -4.83 -3.29
C SER A 356 10.38 -5.96 -3.53
N LYS A 357 9.44 -5.82 -4.49
CA LYS A 357 8.42 -6.82 -4.82
C LYS A 357 9.05 -8.01 -5.54
N LEU A 358 8.69 -9.22 -5.14
CA LEU A 358 9.26 -10.44 -5.71
C LEU A 358 8.96 -10.55 -7.22
N PRO A 359 9.99 -10.56 -8.09
CA PRO A 359 9.77 -10.71 -9.53
C PRO A 359 9.64 -12.20 -9.88
N TYR A 360 8.43 -12.75 -9.73
CA TYR A 360 8.13 -14.17 -10.05
C TYR A 360 8.61 -14.61 -11.43
N SER A 361 8.53 -13.75 -12.44
CA SER A 361 9.01 -14.04 -13.79
C SER A 361 10.50 -14.41 -13.83
N LYS A 362 11.33 -13.75 -13.01
CA LYS A 362 12.77 -14.10 -12.92
C LYS A 362 13.02 -15.45 -12.28
N LEU A 363 12.15 -15.85 -11.34
CA LEU A 363 12.23 -17.19 -10.75
C LEU A 363 11.79 -18.25 -11.77
N GLN A 364 10.73 -18.00 -12.54
CA GLN A 364 10.28 -18.89 -13.60
C GLN A 364 11.36 -19.07 -14.68
N GLU A 365 11.91 -17.97 -15.19
CA GLU A 365 13.01 -17.98 -16.16
C GLU A 365 14.23 -18.75 -15.63
N ALA A 366 14.58 -18.58 -14.34
CA ALA A 366 15.67 -19.35 -13.73
C ALA A 366 15.37 -20.85 -13.67
N LEU A 367 14.14 -21.24 -13.33
CA LEU A 367 13.75 -22.66 -13.30
C LEU A 367 13.78 -23.30 -14.69
N GLU A 368 13.43 -22.54 -15.74
CA GLU A 368 13.51 -22.98 -17.14
C GLU A 368 14.97 -23.10 -17.61
N ASN A 369 15.83 -22.14 -17.26
CA ASN A 369 17.24 -22.11 -17.67
C ASN A 369 18.12 -23.13 -16.92
N TYR A 370 17.70 -23.57 -15.74
CA TYR A 370 18.43 -24.53 -14.90
C TYR A 370 17.59 -25.77 -14.61
N PRO A 371 17.25 -26.61 -15.62
CA PRO A 371 16.42 -27.81 -15.43
C PRO A 371 17.09 -28.85 -14.52
N GLN A 372 18.41 -28.78 -14.35
CA GLN A 372 19.18 -29.61 -13.40
C GLN A 372 19.09 -29.14 -11.94
N ALA A 373 18.44 -28.00 -11.66
CA ALA A 373 18.25 -27.52 -10.29
C ALA A 373 17.44 -28.55 -9.50
N LYS A 374 17.97 -28.95 -8.34
CA LYS A 374 17.29 -29.85 -7.41
C LYS A 374 16.66 -29.08 -6.26
N PHE A 375 17.31 -28.05 -5.75
CA PHE A 375 16.84 -27.32 -4.58
C PHE A 375 16.53 -25.86 -4.90
N LEU A 376 15.38 -25.41 -4.41
CA LEU A 376 15.02 -24.00 -4.31
C LEU A 376 15.16 -23.55 -2.85
N GLN A 377 16.04 -22.59 -2.61
CA GLN A 377 16.17 -21.95 -1.32
C GLN A 377 15.51 -20.57 -1.33
N ILE A 378 14.63 -20.34 -0.36
CA ILE A 378 13.92 -19.08 -0.20
C ILE A 378 14.25 -18.52 1.17
N THR A 379 14.79 -17.31 1.18
CA THR A 379 15.07 -16.58 2.41
C THR A 379 14.09 -15.44 2.58
N THR A 380 13.30 -15.53 3.64
CA THR A 380 12.39 -14.49 4.09
C THR A 380 12.97 -13.75 5.29
N ARG A 381 12.41 -12.57 5.54
CA ARG A 381 12.57 -11.85 6.79
C ARG A 381 11.21 -11.41 7.28
N HIS A 382 11.06 -11.29 8.59
CA HIS A 382 9.88 -10.68 9.17
C HIS A 382 10.06 -9.17 9.17
N ALA A 383 9.03 -8.44 8.75
CA ALA A 383 8.94 -7.03 9.09
C ALA A 383 8.83 -6.91 10.62
N SER A 384 9.56 -5.96 11.21
CA SER A 384 9.53 -5.74 12.65
C SER A 384 8.49 -4.71 12.99
N TRP A 385 7.81 -4.90 14.12
CA TRP A 385 7.07 -3.82 14.75
C TRP A 385 8.06 -2.79 15.30
N THR A 386 7.71 -1.51 15.19
CA THR A 386 8.34 -0.44 15.97
C THR A 386 8.20 -0.73 17.47
N GLU A 387 9.06 -0.13 18.30
CA GLU A 387 9.06 -0.39 19.77
C GLU A 387 7.72 -0.06 20.44
N ASP A 388 6.97 0.87 19.86
CA ASP A 388 5.63 1.26 20.28
C ASP A 388 4.52 0.33 19.74
N GLY A 389 4.87 -0.64 18.90
CA GLY A 389 3.94 -1.61 18.31
C GLY A 389 3.10 -1.06 17.16
N TYR A 390 3.30 0.19 16.76
CA TYR A 390 2.38 0.87 15.86
C TYR A 390 2.75 0.80 14.39
N ALA A 391 3.96 0.40 13.98
CA ALA A 391 4.31 0.35 12.56
C ALA A 391 5.13 -0.88 12.16
N PHE A 392 4.87 -1.39 10.96
CA PHE A 392 5.69 -2.42 10.33
C PHE A 392 6.90 -1.82 9.60
N VAL A 393 8.10 -2.25 9.95
CA VAL A 393 9.34 -1.79 9.31
C VAL A 393 10.00 -2.94 8.56
N GLU A 394 10.02 -2.83 7.23
CA GLU A 394 10.87 -3.67 6.38
C GLU A 394 12.32 -3.19 6.45
N ASN A 395 13.10 -3.72 7.40
CA ASN A 395 14.51 -3.35 7.49
C ASN A 395 15.34 -4.15 6.48
N ARG A 396 15.53 -3.64 5.26
CA ARG A 396 16.27 -4.34 4.19
C ARG A 396 17.79 -4.11 4.21
N THR A 397 18.33 -3.58 5.31
CA THR A 397 19.74 -3.23 5.42
C THR A 397 20.63 -4.44 5.77
N LYS A 398 21.93 -4.36 5.47
CA LYS A 398 22.91 -5.40 5.86
C LYS A 398 23.00 -5.59 7.38
N THR A 399 22.61 -4.57 8.15
CA THR A 399 22.56 -4.58 9.62
C THR A 399 21.28 -5.17 10.18
N ASP A 400 20.33 -5.57 9.33
CA ASP A 400 19.06 -6.08 9.77
C ASP A 400 19.21 -7.37 10.59
N ARG A 401 18.74 -7.27 11.83
CA ARG A 401 18.77 -8.30 12.87
C ARG A 401 17.43 -9.01 13.02
N ASN A 402 16.45 -8.70 12.17
CA ASN A 402 15.15 -9.35 12.19
C ASN A 402 15.25 -10.87 12.05
N LYS A 403 14.18 -11.52 12.50
CA LYS A 403 13.92 -12.94 12.31
C LYS A 403 14.01 -13.25 10.81
N LYS A 404 14.90 -14.17 10.47
CA LYS A 404 15.16 -14.65 9.11
C LYS A 404 14.68 -16.09 9.05
N THR A 405 13.89 -16.44 8.03
CA THR A 405 13.53 -17.85 7.78
C THR A 405 14.15 -18.26 6.45
N THR A 406 14.76 -19.44 6.40
CA THR A 406 15.27 -20.03 5.15
C THR A 406 14.58 -21.36 4.92
N TYR A 407 13.82 -21.44 3.84
CA TYR A 407 13.14 -22.63 3.35
C TYR A 407 14.01 -23.30 2.29
N THR A 408 14.17 -24.62 2.36
CA THR A 408 14.80 -25.42 1.29
C THR A 408 13.81 -26.42 0.78
N TYR A 409 13.42 -26.27 -0.47
CA TYR A 409 12.44 -27.12 -1.16
C TYR A 409 13.14 -27.99 -2.20
N ASP A 410 12.81 -29.27 -2.23
CA ASP A 410 13.25 -30.19 -3.28
C ASP A 410 12.27 -30.08 -4.46
N LEU A 411 12.77 -29.55 -5.58
CA LEU A 411 11.99 -29.33 -6.81
C LEU A 411 11.59 -30.64 -7.49
N GLN A 412 12.37 -31.71 -7.31
CA GLN A 412 12.11 -33.01 -7.94
C GLN A 412 11.14 -33.84 -7.10
N GLU A 413 11.36 -33.89 -5.79
CA GLU A 413 10.49 -34.61 -4.85
C GLU A 413 9.26 -33.79 -4.43
N GLN A 414 9.20 -32.53 -4.85
CA GLN A 414 8.10 -31.59 -4.62
C GLN A 414 7.74 -31.45 -3.15
N LYS A 415 8.77 -31.35 -2.29
CA LYS A 415 8.58 -31.31 -0.84
C LYS A 415 9.51 -30.32 -0.15
N LEU A 416 9.01 -29.69 0.89
CA LEU A 416 9.81 -28.85 1.77
C LEU A 416 10.70 -29.74 2.64
N LEU A 417 12.02 -29.65 2.47
CA LEU A 417 12.98 -30.46 3.22
C LEU A 417 13.24 -29.87 4.60
N THR A 418 13.46 -28.56 4.66
CA THR A 418 13.81 -27.86 5.89
C THR A 418 13.30 -26.43 5.88
N ALA A 419 12.95 -25.94 7.07
CA ALA A 419 12.82 -24.53 7.36
C ALA A 419 13.71 -24.21 8.57
N PHE A 420 14.57 -23.21 8.46
CA PHE A 420 15.41 -22.74 9.56
C PHE A 420 15.08 -21.31 9.89
N GLN A 421 14.74 -21.07 11.15
CA GLN A 421 14.65 -19.74 11.70
C GLN A 421 16.00 -19.32 12.26
N SER A 422 16.45 -18.13 11.91
CA SER A 422 17.57 -17.48 12.56
C SER A 422 17.09 -16.22 13.27
N VAL A 423 17.23 -16.20 14.59
CA VAL A 423 16.88 -15.05 15.44
C VAL A 423 18.16 -14.46 16.00
N TYR A 424 18.36 -13.16 15.81
CA TYR A 424 19.49 -12.47 16.41
C TYR A 424 19.24 -12.26 17.91
N ASN A 425 20.17 -12.74 18.74
CA ASN A 425 20.16 -12.49 20.16
C ASN A 425 21.04 -11.25 20.46
N PRO A 426 20.47 -10.12 20.92
CA PRO A 426 21.23 -8.91 21.18
C PRO A 426 22.20 -9.05 22.35
N THR A 427 21.85 -9.84 23.37
CA THR A 427 22.66 -10.08 24.57
C THR A 427 23.98 -10.77 24.21
N PHE A 428 23.94 -11.78 23.36
CA PHE A 428 25.14 -12.54 22.96
C PHE A 428 25.74 -12.08 21.63
N ARG A 429 25.10 -11.10 20.96
CA ARG A 429 25.46 -10.63 19.60
C ARG A 429 25.62 -11.76 18.58
N GLN A 430 24.84 -12.82 18.73
CA GLN A 430 24.90 -14.04 17.91
C GLN A 430 23.52 -14.41 17.39
N ARG A 431 23.47 -15.08 16.24
CA ARG A 431 22.23 -15.63 15.68
C ARG A 431 22.03 -17.06 16.21
N LYS A 432 20.89 -17.31 16.85
CA LYS A 432 20.44 -18.65 17.21
C LYS A 432 19.64 -19.21 16.04
N THR A 433 20.04 -20.37 15.54
CA THR A 433 19.31 -21.09 14.50
C THR A 433 18.41 -22.15 15.15
N ILE A 434 17.14 -22.16 14.78
CA ILE A 434 16.13 -23.11 15.24
C ILE A 434 15.55 -23.77 14.00
N LYS A 435 15.56 -25.10 13.95
CA LYS A 435 14.85 -25.84 12.90
C LYS A 435 13.35 -25.72 13.16
N ILE A 436 12.62 -25.12 12.22
CA ILE A 436 11.16 -25.10 12.23
C ILE A 436 10.74 -26.34 11.44
N TYR A 437 10.05 -27.25 12.10
CA TYR A 437 9.38 -28.32 11.37
C TYR A 437 8.12 -27.71 10.74
N PRO A 438 7.90 -27.87 9.42
CA PRO A 438 6.62 -27.49 8.86
C PRO A 438 5.53 -28.23 9.64
N GLN A 439 4.53 -27.50 10.12
CA GLN A 439 3.33 -28.15 10.62
C GLN A 439 2.68 -28.80 9.40
N LEU A 440 2.60 -30.14 9.44
CA LEU A 440 1.97 -30.96 8.39
C LEU A 440 0.48 -30.67 8.31
#